data_AF-A0A4C1ZZ08-F1
#
_entry.id   AF-A0A4C1ZZ08-F1
#
_cell.length_a   1.000
_cell.length_b   1.000
_cell.length_c   1.000
_cell.angle_alpha   90.00
_cell.angle_beta   90.00
_cell.angle_gamma   90.00
#
_symmetry.space_group_name_H-M   'P 1'
#
loop_
_entity.id
_entity.type
_entity.pdbx_description
1 polymer ?
#
loop_
_entity_poly.entity_id
_entity_poly.type
_entity_poly.pdbx_seq_one_letter_code
_entity_poly.pdbx_strand_id
1 'polypeptide(L)'
;MTYASSVFGHVRPDILYDLQIVQNKFCRRAADASWYIKNCILHRSRTPTISKYMKDASERFFDIANRHPNPLLVSALSYEPPPPHHFCRRPRSVLLDPPDDLTVEVEKLLDVNKMAIQ
;
A
#
# COMPACT_ATOMS: atom_id res chain seq x y z
N MET A 1 -6.74 -13.71 -4.19
CA MET A 1 -6.88 -12.58 -3.23
C MET A 1 -6.15 -12.81 -1.89
N THR A 2 -5.64 -14.01 -1.58
CA THR A 2 -4.98 -14.35 -0.30
C THR A 2 -3.57 -13.77 -0.12
N TYR A 3 -2.95 -13.29 -1.20
CA TYR A 3 -1.55 -12.83 -1.17
C TYR A 3 -1.40 -11.36 -0.72
N ALA A 4 -2.47 -10.56 -0.77
CA ALA A 4 -2.38 -9.11 -0.56
C ALA A 4 -2.37 -8.68 0.92
N SER A 5 -2.89 -9.47 1.86
CA SER A 5 -3.01 -9.02 3.27
C SER A 5 -1.66 -8.98 4.00
N SER A 6 -0.74 -9.91 3.70
CA SER A 6 0.63 -9.92 4.27
C SER A 6 1.52 -8.79 3.73
N VAL A 7 1.09 -8.10 2.67
CA VAL A 7 1.84 -6.99 2.04
C VAL A 7 1.90 -5.79 2.98
N PHE A 8 0.83 -5.48 3.71
CA PHE A 8 0.75 -4.32 4.58
C PHE A 8 1.61 -4.45 5.85
N GLY A 9 1.72 -5.66 6.41
CA GLY A 9 2.52 -5.92 7.63
C GLY A 9 4.03 -5.95 7.39
N HIS A 10 4.47 -6.08 6.14
CA HIS A 10 5.89 -6.27 5.80
C HIS A 10 6.40 -5.29 4.74
N VAL A 11 5.78 -4.11 4.65
CA VAL A 11 6.31 -3.03 3.81
C VAL A 11 7.70 -2.66 4.31
N ARG A 12 8.65 -2.49 3.39
CA ARG A 12 10.01 -2.05 3.75
C ARG A 12 9.93 -0.66 4.41
N PRO A 13 10.67 -0.42 5.50
CA PRO A 13 10.66 0.87 6.19
C PRO A 13 11.04 2.03 5.25
N ASP A 14 11.93 1.79 4.28
CA ASP A 14 12.33 2.77 3.26
C ASP A 14 11.14 3.26 2.42
N ILE A 15 10.23 2.35 2.03
CA ILE A 15 9.05 2.68 1.23
C ILE A 15 8.04 3.47 2.06
N LEU A 16 7.88 3.12 3.34
CA LEU A 16 7.04 3.90 4.26
C LEU A 16 7.58 5.31 4.45
N TYR A 17 8.91 5.48 4.50
CA TYR A 17 9.55 6.78 4.58
C TYR A 17 9.31 7.62 3.32
N ASP A 18 9.44 7.04 2.13
CA ASP A 18 9.16 7.72 0.86
C ASP A 18 7.69 8.15 0.75
N LEU A 19 6.76 7.25 1.13
CA LEU A 19 5.33 7.53 1.14
C LEU A 19 5.00 8.66 2.16
N GLN A 20 5.70 8.68 3.29
CA GLN A 20 5.59 9.77 4.27
C GLN A 20 6.08 11.11 3.70
N ILE A 21 7.14 11.13 2.88
CA ILE A 21 7.60 12.33 2.19
C ILE A 21 6.53 12.86 1.23
N VAL A 22 5.90 11.96 0.45
CA VAL A 22 4.83 12.33 -0.48
C VAL A 22 3.64 12.93 0.27
N GLN A 23 3.20 12.29 1.36
CA GLN A 23 2.13 12.82 2.22
C GLN A 23 2.49 14.19 2.80
N ASN A 24 3.72 14.37 3.28
CA ASN A 24 4.17 15.66 3.83
C ASN A 24 4.12 16.77 2.78
N LYS A 25 4.51 16.47 1.53
CA LYS A 25 4.42 17.42 0.41
C LYS A 25 2.97 17.76 0.07
N PHE A 26 2.10 16.75 0.03
CA PHE A 26 0.67 16.93 -0.24
C PHE A 26 0.00 17.80 0.83
N CYS A 27 0.18 17.47 2.11
CA CYS A 27 -0.40 18.23 3.21
C CYS A 27 0.09 19.68 3.25
N ARG A 28 1.37 19.94 2.92
CA ARG A 28 1.90 21.30 2.81
C ARG A 28 1.21 22.10 1.69
N ARG A 29 1.06 21.51 0.50
CA ARG A 29 0.37 22.17 -0.62
C ARG A 29 -1.11 22.41 -0.30
N ALA A 30 -1.79 21.43 0.31
CA ALA A 30 -3.20 21.54 0.65
C ALA A 30 -3.49 22.57 1.77
N ALA A 31 -2.50 22.86 2.61
CA ALA A 31 -2.61 23.86 3.67
C ALA A 31 -2.00 25.21 3.29
N ASP A 32 -1.48 25.33 2.06
CA ASP A 32 -0.68 26.48 1.59
C ASP A 32 0.36 26.95 2.63
N ALA A 33 1.07 25.99 3.20
CA ALA A 33 1.92 26.19 4.36
C ALA A 33 3.35 26.61 3.95
N SER A 34 3.86 27.69 4.57
CA SER A 34 5.26 28.11 4.43
C SER A 34 6.27 27.02 4.81
N TRP A 35 7.44 27.02 4.17
CA TRP A 35 8.47 25.97 4.30
C TRP A 35 9.00 25.75 5.72
N TYR A 36 8.99 26.79 6.57
CA TYR A 36 9.45 26.76 7.96
C TYR A 36 8.42 26.15 8.93
N ILE A 37 7.19 25.88 8.46
CA ILE A 37 6.16 25.24 9.29
C ILE A 37 6.55 23.77 9.48
N LYS A 38 6.70 23.37 10.75
CA LYS A 38 7.07 22.01 11.13
C LYS A 38 5.98 21.02 10.72
N ASN A 39 6.38 19.86 10.18
CA ASN A 39 5.44 18.81 9.77
C ASN A 39 4.54 18.34 10.91
N CYS A 40 5.02 18.32 12.15
CA CYS A 40 4.20 17.95 13.31
C CYS A 40 3.01 18.90 13.54
N ILE A 41 3.13 20.18 13.19
CA ILE A 41 2.04 21.16 13.31
C ILE A 41 0.97 20.88 12.25
N LEU A 42 1.37 20.47 11.04
CA LEU A 42 0.46 20.09 9.95
C LEU A 42 -0.25 18.75 10.22
N HIS A 43 0.42 17.82 10.89
CA HIS A 43 -0.16 16.52 11.25
C HIS A 43 -1.08 16.56 12.47
N ARG A 44 -0.98 17.60 13.31
CA ARG A 44 -1.83 17.75 14.50
C ARG A 44 -3.31 17.95 14.17
N SER A 45 -3.64 18.41 12.97
CA SER A 45 -5.01 18.84 12.63
C SER A 45 -5.66 18.11 11.47
N ARG A 46 -4.95 17.34 10.63
CA ARG A 46 -5.54 16.91 9.34
C ARG A 46 -5.31 15.48 8.84
N THR A 47 -4.33 14.71 9.30
CA THR A 47 -4.17 13.30 8.85
C THR A 47 -3.30 12.46 9.79
N PRO A 48 -3.62 11.18 10.06
CA PRO A 48 -2.66 10.26 10.67
C PRO A 48 -1.44 10.08 9.75
N THR A 49 -0.26 9.92 10.34
CA THR A 49 0.98 9.53 9.66
C THR A 49 0.75 8.24 8.87
N ILE A 50 1.32 8.09 7.67
CA ILE A 50 1.17 6.88 6.84
C ILE A 50 1.48 5.61 7.63
N SER A 51 2.50 5.64 8.49
CA SER A 51 2.89 4.49 9.30
C SER A 51 1.79 4.07 10.26
N LYS A 52 1.14 5.03 10.93
CA LYS A 52 0.02 4.77 11.83
C LYS A 52 -1.18 4.25 11.05
N TYR A 53 -1.50 4.88 9.92
CA TYR A 53 -2.60 4.42 9.06
C TYR A 53 -2.38 2.99 8.56
N MET A 54 -1.19 2.66 8.06
CA MET A 54 -0.84 1.32 7.58
C MET A 54 -0.92 0.29 8.71
N LYS A 55 -0.46 0.65 9.91
CA LYS A 55 -0.58 -0.21 11.10
C LYS A 55 -2.05 -0.46 11.46
N ASP A 56 -2.83 0.60 11.66
CA ASP A 56 -4.25 0.50 12.05
C ASP A 56 -5.07 -0.24 10.98
N ALA A 57 -4.78 0.00 9.69
CA ALA A 57 -5.41 -0.72 8.59
C ALA A 57 -5.03 -2.20 8.60
N SER A 58 -3.74 -2.53 8.78
CA SER A 58 -3.27 -3.91 8.86
C SER A 58 -3.94 -4.66 10.01
N GLU A 59 -4.02 -4.07 11.20
CA GLU A 59 -4.69 -4.65 12.37
C GLU A 59 -6.16 -4.96 12.07
N ARG A 60 -6.89 -4.00 11.49
CA ARG A 60 -8.28 -4.22 11.07
C ARG A 60 -8.42 -5.34 10.04
N PHE A 61 -7.50 -5.45 9.07
CA PHE A 61 -7.51 -6.53 8.10
C PHE A 61 -7.27 -7.89 8.76
N PHE A 62 -6.30 -7.97 9.69
CA PHE A 62 -6.03 -9.20 10.45
C PHE A 62 -7.22 -9.60 11.33
N ASP A 63 -7.88 -8.64 11.99
CA ASP A 63 -9.07 -8.89 12.80
C ASP A 63 -10.24 -9.44 11.98
N ILE A 64 -10.48 -8.89 10.78
CA ILE A 64 -11.53 -9.35 9.87
C ILE A 64 -11.20 -10.76 9.36
N ALA A 65 -9.95 -11.00 8.97
CA ALA A 65 -9.51 -12.31 8.49
C ALA A 65 -9.62 -13.39 9.57
N ASN A 66 -9.28 -13.06 10.83
CA ASN A 66 -9.40 -13.98 11.97
C ASN A 66 -10.86 -14.39 12.26
N ARG A 67 -11.82 -13.51 11.99
CA ARG A 67 -13.26 -13.77 12.20
C ARG A 67 -13.93 -14.43 11.00
N HIS A 68 -13.20 -14.68 9.91
CA HIS A 68 -13.79 -15.18 8.69
C HIS A 68 -14.17 -16.67 8.83
N PRO A 69 -15.35 -17.10 8.36
CA PRO A 69 -15.77 -18.51 8.41
C PRO A 69 -14.94 -19.46 7.51
N ASN A 70 -13.95 -18.94 6.76
CA ASN A 70 -13.18 -19.73 5.81
C ASN A 70 -11.82 -20.07 6.45
N PRO A 71 -11.55 -21.36 6.74
CA PRO A 71 -10.33 -21.77 7.41
C PRO A 71 -9.06 -21.43 6.60
N LEU A 72 -9.15 -21.31 5.27
CA LEU A 72 -8.02 -20.93 4.42
C LEU A 72 -7.57 -19.48 4.61
N LEU A 73 -8.49 -18.59 5.01
CA LEU A 73 -8.15 -17.19 5.28
C LEU A 73 -7.54 -17.01 6.66
N VAL A 74 -8.01 -17.80 7.64
CA VAL A 74 -7.45 -17.83 8.99
C VAL A 74 -6.05 -18.45 8.97
N SER A 75 -5.83 -19.53 8.21
CA SER A 75 -4.51 -20.18 8.12
C SER A 75 -3.44 -19.28 7.48
N ALA A 76 -3.83 -18.41 6.56
CA ALA A 76 -2.93 -17.43 5.93
C ALA A 76 -2.35 -16.41 6.93
N LEU A 77 -2.98 -16.20 8.09
CA LEU A 77 -2.49 -15.27 9.12
C LEU A 77 -1.29 -15.84 9.89
N SER A 78 -1.16 -17.16 9.94
CA SER A 78 -0.01 -17.87 10.51
C SER A 78 1.17 -17.96 9.55
N TYR A 79 1.15 -17.25 8.43
CA TYR A 79 2.24 -17.27 7.46
C TYR A 79 3.49 -16.61 8.05
N GLU A 80 4.48 -17.42 8.36
CA GLU A 80 5.82 -16.96 8.69
C GLU A 80 6.64 -16.84 7.40
N PRO A 81 7.12 -15.64 7.04
CA PRO A 81 7.96 -15.50 5.86
C PRO A 81 9.27 -16.28 6.07
N PRO A 82 9.78 -16.98 5.04
CA PRO A 82 11.03 -17.71 5.14
C PRO A 82 12.19 -16.78 5.53
N PRO A 83 13.14 -17.23 6.35
CA PRO A 83 14.25 -16.41 6.81
C PRO A 83 15.04 -15.82 5.64
N PRO A 84 15.56 -14.58 5.78
CA PRO A 84 16.14 -13.79 4.69
C PRO A 84 17.44 -14.36 4.07
N HIS A 85 17.88 -15.55 4.49
CA HIS A 85 19.12 -16.19 4.03
C HIS A 85 19.01 -16.87 2.68
N HIS A 86 17.80 -17.02 2.14
CA HIS A 86 17.61 -17.42 0.75
C HIS A 86 17.09 -16.23 -0.04
N PHE A 87 17.73 -15.91 -1.16
CA PHE A 87 17.24 -14.99 -2.19
C PHE A 87 15.98 -15.53 -2.88
N CYS A 88 15.02 -16.09 -2.13
CA CYS A 88 13.66 -16.25 -2.59
C CYS A 88 13.15 -14.84 -2.83
N ARG A 89 13.18 -14.42 -4.10
CA ARG A 89 12.52 -13.18 -4.53
C ARG A 89 11.10 -13.27 -4.00
N ARG A 90 10.81 -12.46 -2.98
CA ARG A 90 9.46 -12.22 -2.52
C ARG A 90 8.64 -11.95 -3.79
N PRO A 91 7.52 -12.68 -4.05
CA PRO A 91 6.68 -12.36 -5.18
C PRO A 91 6.35 -10.88 -5.05
N ARG A 92 6.83 -10.10 -6.01
CA ARG A 92 6.71 -8.66 -5.96
C ARG A 92 5.22 -8.40 -6.18
N SER A 93 4.48 -8.15 -5.10
CA SER A 93 3.25 -7.38 -5.20
C SER A 93 3.66 -5.92 -5.18
N VAL A 94 4.45 -5.52 -6.18
CA VAL A 94 5.08 -4.21 -6.20
C VAL A 94 4.42 -3.42 -7.31
N LEU A 95 3.86 -2.29 -6.92
CA LEU A 95 3.47 -1.13 -7.73
C LEU A 95 4.55 -0.60 -8.71
N LEU A 96 5.64 -1.33 -8.92
CA LEU A 96 6.81 -1.02 -9.74
C LEU A 96 7.17 -2.16 -10.69
N ASP A 97 6.42 -3.26 -10.70
CA ASP A 97 6.62 -4.27 -11.73
C ASP A 97 6.16 -3.69 -13.07
N PRO A 98 6.90 -3.96 -14.17
CA PRO A 98 6.44 -3.61 -15.51
C PRO A 98 5.04 -4.18 -15.71
N PRO A 99 4.13 -3.47 -16.39
CA PRO A 99 2.79 -3.98 -16.62
C PRO A 99 2.87 -5.34 -17.32
N ASP A 100 2.28 -6.36 -16.71
CA ASP A 100 2.15 -7.68 -17.33
C ASP A 100 1.35 -7.56 -18.63
N ASP A 101 1.58 -8.48 -19.57
CA ASP A 101 0.92 -8.50 -20.89
C ASP A 101 -0.62 -8.32 -20.78
N LEU A 102 -1.22 -8.91 -19.74
CA LEU A 102 -2.65 -8.81 -19.49
C LEU A 102 -3.10 -7.39 -19.11
N THR A 103 -2.30 -6.67 -18.33
CA THR A 103 -2.52 -5.26 -17.96
C THR A 103 -2.33 -4.34 -19.15
N VAL A 104 -1.33 -4.62 -20.01
CA VAL A 104 -1.09 -3.87 -21.25
C VAL A 104 -2.26 -4.00 -22.21
N GLU A 105 -2.82 -5.20 -22.37
CA GLU A 105 -4.01 -5.42 -23.20
C GLU A 105 -5.26 -4.73 -22.64
N VAL A 106 -5.43 -4.71 -21.31
CA VAL A 106 -6.55 -4.00 -20.68
C VAL A 106 -6.44 -2.47 -20.86
N GLU A 107 -5.24 -1.89 -20.75
CA GLU A 107 -5.03 -0.46 -21.05
C GLU A 107 -5.32 -0.13 -22.52
N LYS A 108 -4.87 -0.96 -23.46
CA LYS A 108 -5.18 -0.79 -24.89
C LYS A 108 -6.69 -0.80 -25.14
N LEU A 109 -7.44 -1.72 -24.51
CA LEU A 109 -8.90 -1.77 -24.66
C LEU A 109 -9.60 -0.53 -24.08
N LEU A 110 -9.10 0.01 -22.97
CA LEU A 110 -9.63 1.25 -22.39
C LEU A 110 -9.36 2.47 -23.28
N ASP A 111 -8.19 2.54 -23.91
CA ASP A 111 -7.85 3.60 -24.85
C ASP A 111 -8.66 3.52 -26.15
N VAL A 112 -8.91 2.31 -26.66
CA VAL A 112 -9.81 2.08 -27.80
C VAL A 112 -11.25 2.51 -27.46
N ASN A 113 -11.74 2.20 -26.26
CA ASN A 113 -13.08 2.62 -25.83
C ASN A 113 -13.19 4.15 -25.65
N LYS A 114 -12.13 4.83 -25.20
CA LYS A 114 -12.12 6.31 -25.14
C LYS A 114 -12.20 6.94 -26.52
N MET A 115 -11.57 6.34 -27.53
CA MET A 115 -11.63 6.80 -28.92
C MET A 115 -12.99 6.54 -29.58
N ALA A 116 -13.76 5.56 -29.08
CA ALA A 116 -15.08 5.19 -29.63
C ALA A 116 -16.25 6.01 -29.04
N ILE A 117 -16.02 6.78 -27.96
CA ILE A 117 -17.03 7.59 -27.27
C ILE A 117 -17.00 9.07 -27.73
N GLN A 118 -16.20 9.40 -28.75
CA GLN A 118 -16.17 10.73 -29.38
C GLN A 118 -17.04 10.81 -30.65
#